data_AF-A0A2N2Y926-F1
#
_entry.id   AF-A0A2N2Y926-F1
#
_cell.length_a   1.000
_cell.length_b   1.000
_cell.length_c   1.000
_cell.angle_alpha   90.00
_cell.angle_beta   90.00
_cell.angle_gamma   90.00
#
_symmetry.space_group_name_H-M   'P 1'
#
loop_
_entity.id
_entity.type
_entity.pdbx_description
1 polymer ?
#
loop_
_entity_poly.entity_id
_entity_poly.type
_entity_poly.pdbx_seq_one_letter_code
_entity_poly.pdbx_strand_id
1 'polypeptide(L)'
;MLINPKKANDILRKAGSTNLINYAEITIRIIPAVGLILSADNSKFSDIFKIFGWFMLLTSLVLYFVPRQLHHNFSVKAANILKPFYFQLISPFAFLIGTLLIYSVI
;
A
#
# COMPACT_ATOMS: atom_id res chain seq x y z
N MET A 1 7.47 4.44 9.88
CA MET A 1 8.38 3.27 9.92
C MET A 1 9.79 3.63 10.38
N LEU A 2 10.37 4.73 9.90
CA LEU A 2 11.74 5.17 10.22
C LEU A 2 12.02 5.40 11.73
N ILE A 3 11.17 6.18 12.40
CA ILE A 3 11.43 6.68 13.78
C ILE A 3 10.95 5.69 14.86
N ASN A 4 9.86 4.97 14.61
CA ASN A 4 9.27 4.04 15.57
C ASN A 4 8.79 2.75 14.86
N PRO A 5 9.69 1.83 14.51
CA PRO A 5 9.34 0.63 13.77
C PRO A 5 8.48 -0.35 14.59
N LYS A 6 8.60 -0.36 15.93
CA LYS A 6 7.74 -1.19 16.81
C LYS A 6 6.26 -0.79 16.72
N LYS A 7 5.96 0.52 16.77
CA LYS A 7 4.58 1.02 16.58
C LYS A 7 4.05 0.68 15.18
N ALA A 8 4.89 0.75 14.15
CA ALA A 8 4.50 0.37 12.79
C ALA A 8 4.15 -1.12 12.70
N ASN A 9 4.91 -1.99 13.37
CA ASN A 9 4.61 -3.41 13.41
C ASN A 9 3.30 -3.72 14.18
N ASP A 10 3.06 -3.04 15.31
CA ASP A 10 1.79 -3.20 16.04
C ASP A 10 0.58 -2.71 15.24
N ILE A 11 0.73 -1.67 14.41
CA ILE A 11 -0.32 -1.23 13.48
C ILE A 11 -0.55 -2.30 12.41
N LEU A 12 0.52 -2.86 11.84
CA LEU A 12 0.42 -3.97 10.87
C LEU A 12 -0.31 -5.17 11.46
N ARG A 13 -0.03 -5.53 12.72
CA ARG A 13 -0.68 -6.63 13.42
C ARG A 13 -2.19 -6.42 13.63
N LYS A 14 -2.64 -5.16 13.63
CA LYS A 14 -4.06 -4.79 13.71
C LYS A 14 -4.76 -4.77 12.35
N ALA A 15 -4.03 -4.87 11.24
CA ALA A 15 -4.64 -4.92 9.91
C ALA A 15 -5.55 -6.16 9.76
N GLY A 16 -6.73 -5.97 9.17
CA GLY A 16 -7.75 -7.02 9.05
C GLY A 16 -8.45 -7.40 10.37
N SER A 17 -8.13 -6.77 11.50
CA SER A 17 -8.72 -7.12 12.81
C SER A 17 -10.21 -6.77 12.93
N THR A 18 -10.76 -5.90 12.08
CA THR A 18 -12.20 -5.64 11.95
C THR A 18 -12.58 -5.48 10.47
N ASN A 19 -13.85 -5.66 10.13
CA ASN A 19 -14.34 -5.42 8.77
C ASN A 19 -14.11 -3.95 8.36
N LEU A 20 -14.30 -3.01 9.29
CA LEU A 20 -14.04 -1.59 9.07
C LEU A 20 -12.57 -1.35 8.69
N ILE A 21 -11.61 -1.95 9.39
CA ILE A 21 -10.19 -1.77 9.08
C ILE A 21 -9.85 -2.35 7.71
N ASN A 22 -10.38 -3.53 7.36
CA ASN A 22 -10.13 -4.15 6.06
C ASN A 22 -10.68 -3.30 4.91
N TYR A 23 -11.97 -2.93 4.99
CA TYR A 23 -12.60 -2.15 3.92
C TYR A 23 -12.08 -0.71 3.87
N ALA A 24 -11.76 -0.08 5.01
CA ALA A 24 -11.12 1.23 5.02
C ALA A 24 -9.73 1.19 4.39
N GLU A 25 -8.90 0.19 4.70
CA GLU A 25 -7.56 0.05 4.12
C GLU A 25 -7.63 -0.11 2.59
N ILE A 26 -8.51 -1.00 2.10
CA ILE A 26 -8.65 -1.20 0.66
C ILE A 26 -9.23 0.05 -0.01
N THR A 27 -10.20 0.73 0.61
CA THR A 27 -10.76 1.98 0.08
C THR A 27 -9.70 3.09 0.01
N ILE A 28 -8.92 3.27 1.07
CA ILE A 28 -7.82 4.24 1.12
C ILE A 28 -6.77 3.91 0.05
N ARG A 29 -6.54 2.63 -0.27
CA ARG A 29 -5.64 2.19 -1.33
C ARG A 29 -6.19 2.43 -2.75
N ILE A 30 -7.50 2.39 -2.95
CA ILE A 30 -8.12 2.67 -4.26
C ILE A 30 -7.94 4.15 -4.64
N ILE A 31 -7.97 5.08 -3.68
CA ILE A 31 -7.80 6.52 -3.92
C ILE A 31 -6.52 6.83 -4.71
N PRO A 32 -5.30 6.46 -4.26
CA PRO A 32 -4.07 6.70 -5.01
C PRO A 32 -4.01 5.87 -6.30
N ALA A 33 -4.62 4.67 -6.35
CA ALA A 33 -4.68 3.88 -7.59
C ALA A 33 -5.44 4.62 -8.69
N VAL A 34 -6.60 5.18 -8.37
CA VAL A 34 -7.40 6.01 -9.29
C VAL A 34 -6.64 7.31 -9.62
N GLY A 35 -6.01 7.93 -8.61
CA GLY A 35 -5.16 9.11 -8.82
C GLY A 35 -4.04 8.88 -9.84
N LEU A 36 -3.37 7.72 -9.80
CA LEU A 36 -2.35 7.36 -10.77
C LEU A 36 -2.93 7.18 -12.19
N ILE A 37 -4.12 6.57 -12.31
CA ILE A 37 -4.79 6.37 -13.62
C ILE A 37 -5.18 7.72 -14.23
N LEU A 38 -5.77 8.62 -13.44
CA LEU A 38 -6.21 9.94 -13.91
C LEU A 38 -5.03 10.84 -14.28
N SER A 39 -3.95 10.82 -13.48
CA SER A 39 -2.74 11.59 -13.76
C SER A 39 -1.88 10.98 -14.86
N ALA A 40 -2.17 9.77 -15.35
CA ALA A 40 -1.36 9.10 -16.36
C ALA A 40 -1.32 9.87 -17.68
N ASP A 41 -2.43 10.48 -18.11
CA ASP A 41 -2.48 11.24 -19.37
C ASP A 41 -1.68 12.55 -19.30
N ASN A 42 -1.43 13.08 -18.10
CA ASN A 42 -0.64 14.30 -17.88
C ASN A 42 0.83 14.03 -17.47
N SER A 43 1.19 12.77 -17.19
CA SER A 43 2.52 12.41 -16.70
C SER A 43 3.52 12.15 -17.84
N LYS A 44 4.80 12.46 -17.60
CA LYS A 44 5.91 12.13 -18.52
C LYS A 44 6.05 10.62 -18.81
N PHE A 45 5.53 9.77 -17.92
CA PHE A 45 5.57 8.31 -18.02
C PHE A 45 4.17 7.70 -17.99
N SER A 46 3.35 8.04 -19.00
CA SER A 46 1.94 7.65 -19.07
C SER A 46 1.70 6.14 -18.95
N ASP A 47 2.47 5.31 -19.66
CA ASP A 47 2.33 3.86 -19.64
C ASP A 47 2.59 3.25 -18.25
N ILE A 48 3.63 3.74 -17.55
CA ILE A 48 3.98 3.26 -16.21
C ILE A 48 2.85 3.58 -15.23
N PHE A 49 2.32 4.81 -15.28
CA PHE A 49 1.22 5.24 -14.42
C PHE A 49 -0.07 4.45 -14.68
N LYS A 50 -0.41 4.20 -15.95
CA LYS A 50 -1.56 3.36 -16.33
C LYS A 50 -1.40 1.93 -15.84
N ILE A 51 -0.26 1.29 -16.10
CA ILE A 51 -0.01 -0.11 -15.70
C ILE A 51 -0.05 -0.24 -14.17
N PHE A 52 0.69 0.60 -13.44
CA PHE A 52 0.73 0.53 -11.98
C PHE A 52 -0.62 0.89 -11.35
N GLY A 53 -1.30 1.91 -11.86
CA GLY A 53 -2.62 2.32 -11.37
C GLY A 53 -3.66 1.21 -11.55
N TRP A 54 -3.76 0.64 -12.75
CA TRP A 54 -4.67 -0.48 -13.02
C TRP A 54 -4.31 -1.73 -12.22
N PHE A 55 -3.02 -2.08 -12.13
CA PHE A 55 -2.58 -3.20 -11.32
C PHE A 55 -2.95 -3.02 -9.84
N MET A 56 -2.74 -1.82 -9.30
CA MET A 56 -3.08 -1.48 -7.91
C MET A 56 -4.59 -1.50 -7.67
N LEU A 57 -5.39 -1.03 -8.62
CA LEU A 57 -6.85 -1.05 -8.55
C LEU A 57 -7.40 -2.48 -8.63
N LEU A 58 -6.96 -3.27 -9.61
CA LEU A 58 -7.44 -4.64 -9.84
C LEU A 58 -7.08 -5.54 -8.64
N THR A 59 -5.84 -5.46 -8.15
CA THR A 59 -5.44 -6.20 -6.94
C THR A 59 -6.26 -5.77 -5.72
N SER A 60 -6.59 -4.49 -5.57
CA SER A 60 -7.45 -4.02 -4.47
C SER A 60 -8.88 -4.57 -4.57
N LEU A 61 -9.44 -4.64 -5.78
CA LEU A 61 -10.75 -5.26 -6.01
C LEU A 61 -10.73 -6.76 -5.70
N VAL A 62 -9.67 -7.49 -6.07
CA VAL A 62 -9.53 -8.91 -5.71
C VAL A 62 -9.54 -9.08 -4.19
N LEU A 63 -8.86 -8.20 -3.44
CA LEU A 63 -8.82 -8.27 -1.97
C LEU A 63 -10.18 -7.99 -1.31
N TYR A 64 -11.13 -7.34 -2.00
CA TYR A 64 -12.52 -7.24 -1.52
C TYR A 64 -13.23 -8.61 -1.48
N PHE A 65 -12.86 -9.53 -2.36
CA PHE A 65 -13.43 -10.88 -2.41
C PHE A 65 -12.68 -11.88 -1.51
N VAL A 66 -11.47 -11.57 -1.07
CA VAL A 66 -10.70 -12.44 -0.19
C VAL A 66 -11.31 -12.41 1.22
N PRO A 67 -11.55 -13.57 1.85
CA PRO A 67 -12.15 -13.62 3.18
C PRO A 67 -11.23 -12.97 4.21
N ARG A 68 -11.80 -12.08 5.03
CA ARG A 68 -11.09 -11.30 6.06
C ARG A 68 -10.19 -12.15 6.97
N GLN A 69 -10.59 -13.37 7.30
CA GLN A 69 -9.79 -14.25 8.17
C GLN A 69 -8.41 -14.55 7.56
N LEU A 70 -8.33 -14.69 6.23
CA LEU A 70 -7.04 -14.85 5.54
C LEU A 70 -6.22 -13.56 5.58
N HIS A 71 -6.85 -12.41 5.38
CA HIS A 71 -6.20 -11.11 5.49
C HIS A 71 -5.61 -10.85 6.88
N HIS A 72 -6.38 -11.12 7.93
CA HIS A 72 -5.92 -10.92 9.30
C HIS A 72 -4.78 -11.89 9.64
N ASN A 73 -4.92 -13.18 9.30
CA ASN A 73 -3.87 -14.16 9.52
C ASN A 73 -2.59 -13.83 8.72
N PHE A 74 -2.73 -13.32 7.49
CA PHE A 74 -1.59 -12.84 6.70
C PHE A 74 -0.88 -11.67 7.38
N SER A 75 -1.63 -10.66 7.85
CA SER A 75 -1.06 -9.50 8.55
C SER A 75 -0.34 -9.89 9.85
N VAL A 76 -0.88 -10.83 10.63
CA VAL A 76 -0.21 -11.35 11.84
C VAL A 76 1.06 -12.14 11.48
N LYS A 77 1.00 -12.97 10.43
CA LYS A 77 2.15 -13.75 9.97
C LYS A 77 3.27 -12.84 9.44
N ALA A 78 2.91 -11.82 8.67
CA ALA A 78 3.81 -10.79 8.19
C ALA A 78 4.41 -9.99 9.36
N ALA A 79 3.60 -9.56 10.34
CA ALA A 79 4.09 -8.84 11.52
C ALA A 79 5.11 -9.63 12.35
N ASN A 80 4.99 -10.95 12.39
CA ASN A 80 5.95 -11.82 13.06
C ASN A 80 7.25 -12.03 12.25
N ILE A 81 7.18 -11.97 10.91
CA ILE A 81 8.34 -12.12 10.02
C ILE A 81 9.11 -10.80 9.89
N LEU A 82 8.40 -9.67 9.77
CA LEU A 82 9.00 -8.35 9.59
C LEU A 82 9.59 -7.83 10.90
N LYS A 83 10.89 -8.03 11.07
CA LYS A 83 11.67 -7.38 12.14
C LYS A 83 11.66 -5.85 11.98
N PRO A 84 11.79 -5.10 13.09
CA PRO A 84 11.82 -3.63 13.10
C PRO A 84 12.83 -3.01 12.13
N PHE A 85 13.96 -3.69 11.92
CA PHE A 85 15.02 -3.26 11.00
C PHE A 85 14.57 -3.21 9.55
N TYR A 86 13.76 -4.18 9.09
CA TYR A 86 13.28 -4.19 7.71
C TYR A 86 12.46 -2.93 7.43
N PHE A 87 11.54 -2.55 8.33
CA PHE A 87 10.73 -1.33 8.19
C PHE A 87 11.57 -0.05 8.02
N GLN A 88 12.72 0.04 8.70
CA GLN A 88 13.62 1.18 8.55
C GLN A 88 14.33 1.16 7.20
N LEU A 89 14.71 -0.02 6.70
CA LEU A 89 15.39 -0.18 5.41
C LEU A 89 14.47 0.13 4.23
N ILE A 90 13.18 -0.24 4.28
CA ILE A 90 12.19 0.09 3.22
C ILE A 90 11.73 1.54 3.26
N SER A 91 11.89 2.24 4.40
CA SER A 91 11.46 3.64 4.55
C SER A 91 12.09 4.58 3.50
N PRO A 92 13.41 4.62 3.27
CA PRO A 92 14.01 5.50 2.25
C PRO A 92 13.54 5.16 0.82
N PHE A 93 13.31 3.88 0.50
CA PHE A 93 12.76 3.50 -0.82
C PHE A 93 11.34 4.03 -1.03
N ALA A 94 10.50 4.00 0.01
CA ALA A 94 9.15 4.57 -0.07
C ALA A 94 9.19 6.08 -0.35
N PHE A 95 10.10 6.82 0.28
CA PHE A 95 10.31 8.24 0.00
C PHE A 95 10.81 8.46 -1.43
N LEU A 96 11.77 7.68 -1.90
CA LEU A 96 12.33 7.80 -3.25
C LEU A 96 11.24 7.58 -4.31
N ILE A 97 10.46 6.51 -4.19
CA ILE A 97 9.35 6.22 -5.10
C ILE A 97 8.29 7.33 -5.05
N GLY A 98 7.93 7.81 -3.86
CA GLY A 98 6.97 8.91 -3.71
C GLY A 98 7.44 10.20 -4.39
N THR A 99 8.70 10.60 -4.20
CA THR A 99 9.27 11.77 -4.86
C THR A 99 9.33 11.60 -6.38
N LEU A 100 9.68 10.40 -6.87
CA LEU A 100 9.72 10.10 -8.30
C LEU A 100 8.33 10.21 -8.94
N LEU A 101 7.28 9.74 -8.25
CA LEU A 101 5.90 9.89 -8.69
C LEU A 101 5.49 11.36 -8.78
N ILE A 102 5.80 12.17 -7.78
CA ILE A 102 5.51 13.62 -7.80
C ILE A 102 6.24 14.30 -8.96
N TYR A 103 7.53 14.00 -9.14
CA TYR A 103 8.35 14.55 -10.22
C TYR A 103 7.86 14.11 -11.63
N SER A 104 7.21 12.96 -11.73
CA SER A 104 6.70 12.47 -13.02
C SER A 104 5.41 13.18 -13.46
N VAL A 105 4.66 13.72 -12.51
CA VAL A 105 3.40 14.44 -12.72
C VAL A 105 3.62 15.95 -12.90
N ILE A 106 4.72 16.51 -12.37
CA ILE A 106 5.13 17.92 -12.51
C ILE A 106 6.04 18.12 -13.74
#